data_AF-A0A6G1YUD5-F1
#
_entry.id   AF-A0A6G1YUD5-F1
#
_cell.length_a   1.000
_cell.length_b   1.000
_cell.length_c   1.000
_cell.angle_alpha   90.00
_cell.angle_beta   90.00
_cell.angle_gamma   90.00
#
_symmetry.space_group_name_H-M   'P 1'
#
loop_
_entity.id
_entity.type
_entity.pdbx_description
1 polymer ?
#
loop_
_entity_poly.entity_id
_entity_poly.type
_entity_poly.pdbx_seq_one_letter_code
_entity_poly.pdbx_strand_id
1 'polypeptide(L)'
;GGLRNGLEVAKCIALGADMCGMAYPFLRKAADSKESLFEFANMITEELKSAMFLVGAKNIKDLKSSRYILTGYLADGASSNR
;
A
#
# COMPACT_ATOMS: atom_id res chain seq x y z
N GLY A 1 6.34 -3.64 -7.88
CA GLY A 1 6.54 -2.21 -8.20
C GLY A 1 5.27 -1.65 -8.82
N GLY A 2 5.06 -0.32 -8.78
CA GLY A 2 3.83 0.29 -9.33
C GLY A 2 2.95 1.00 -8.31
N LEU A 3 3.34 1.03 -7.03
CA LEU A 3 2.56 1.68 -5.97
C LEU A 3 2.48 3.21 -6.19
N ARG A 4 1.35 3.81 -5.82
CA ARG A 4 1.01 5.23 -6.04
C ARG A 4 0.51 5.95 -4.79
N ASN A 5 0.00 5.23 -3.80
CA ASN A 5 -0.59 5.79 -2.57
C ASN A 5 -0.48 4.81 -1.39
N GLY A 6 -0.82 5.25 -0.17
CA GLY A 6 -0.77 4.45 1.05
C GLY A 6 -1.80 3.33 1.11
N LEU A 7 -2.94 3.45 0.41
CA LEU A 7 -3.91 2.37 0.29
C LEU A 7 -3.34 1.17 -0.48
N GLU A 8 -2.57 1.42 -1.54
CA GLU A 8 -1.89 0.34 -2.27
C GLU A 8 -0.81 -0.35 -1.44
N VAL A 9 -0.10 0.39 -0.58
CA VAL A 9 0.81 -0.20 0.43
C VAL A 9 0.02 -1.12 1.36
N ALA A 10 -1.13 -0.66 1.86
CA ALA A 10 -1.98 -1.44 2.75
C ALA A 10 -2.44 -2.75 2.10
N LYS A 11 -2.83 -2.71 0.81
CA LYS A 11 -3.18 -3.91 0.03
C LYS A 11 -2.01 -4.89 -0.09
N CYS A 12 -0.81 -4.41 -0.40
CA CYS A 12 0.36 -5.29 -0.50
C CYS A 12 0.69 -5.97 0.83
N ILE A 13 0.61 -5.25 1.94
CA ILE A 13 0.81 -5.81 3.28
C ILE A 13 -0.29 -6.85 3.58
N ALA A 14 -1.56 -6.53 3.35
CA ALA A 14 -2.68 -7.47 3.53
C ALA A 14 -2.54 -8.74 2.67
N LEU A 15 -1.92 -8.62 1.48
CA LEU A 15 -1.61 -9.76 0.60
C LEU A 15 -0.36 -10.55 1.04
N GLY A 16 0.31 -10.15 2.11
CA GLY A 16 1.41 -10.90 2.71
C GLY A 16 2.80 -10.27 2.58
N ALA A 17 2.94 -9.07 2.02
CA ALA A 17 4.24 -8.40 1.92
C ALA A 17 4.80 -7.99 3.29
N ASP A 18 6.11 -8.15 3.48
CA ASP A 18 6.84 -7.65 4.65
C ASP A 18 7.37 -6.22 4.45
N MET A 19 7.52 -5.80 3.19
CA MET A 19 8.01 -4.47 2.82
C MET A 19 7.42 -4.03 1.48
N CYS A 20 7.22 -2.72 1.31
CA CYS A 20 6.79 -2.09 0.07
C CYS A 20 7.81 -1.03 -0.37
N GLY A 21 8.05 -0.91 -1.68
CA GLY A 21 8.98 0.07 -2.25
C GLY A 21 8.32 0.95 -3.31
N MET A 22 8.62 2.25 -3.26
CA MET A 22 8.19 3.26 -4.24
C MET A 22 9.40 4.04 -4.75
N ALA A 23 9.71 3.91 -6.04
CA ALA A 23 10.78 4.69 -6.67
C ALA A 23 10.22 5.91 -7.42
N TYR A 24 9.53 5.67 -8.54
CA TYR A 24 9.08 6.73 -9.44
C TYR A 24 8.27 7.86 -8.74
N PRO A 25 7.25 7.60 -7.89
CA PRO A 25 6.52 8.68 -7.22
C PRO A 25 7.39 9.55 -6.31
N PHE A 26 8.32 8.93 -5.56
CA PHE A 26 9.27 9.66 -4.72
C PHE A 26 10.23 10.51 -5.55
N LEU A 27 10.78 9.96 -6.63
CA LEU A 27 11.67 10.71 -7.53
C LEU A 27 10.96 11.89 -8.19
N ARG A 28 9.70 11.72 -8.59
CA ARG A 28 8.89 12.82 -9.15
C ARG A 28 8.68 13.93 -8.14
N LYS A 29 8.32 13.61 -6.90
CA LYS A 29 8.11 14.62 -5.85
C LYS A 29 9.40 15.29 -5.39
N ALA A 30 10.50 14.54 -5.35
CA ALA A 30 11.83 15.10 -5.08
C ALA A 30 12.30 16.09 -6.17
N ALA A 31 11.88 15.88 -7.42
CA ALA A 31 12.18 16.80 -8.52
C ALA A 31 11.39 18.11 -8.42
N ASP A 32 10.23 18.11 -7.75
CA ASP A 32 9.45 19.32 -7.48
C ASP A 32 10.09 20.14 -6.34
N SER A 33 10.29 19.54 -5.17
CA SER A 33 11.05 20.13 -4.05
C SER A 33 11.30 19.12 -2.92
N LYS A 34 12.19 19.48 -1.98
CA LYS A 34 12.39 18.72 -0.74
C LYS A 34 11.10 18.67 0.09
N GLU A 35 10.39 19.78 0.19
CA GLU A 35 9.14 19.92 0.94
C GLU A 35 8.06 19.00 0.34
N SER A 36 7.91 19.01 -0.99
CA SER A 36 6.94 18.15 -1.69
C SER A 36 7.23 16.65 -1.48
N LEU A 37 8.51 16.28 -1.40
CA LEU A 37 8.92 14.91 -1.07
C LEU A 37 8.47 14.50 0.34
N PHE A 38 8.68 15.35 1.34
CA PHE A 38 8.27 15.08 2.72
C PHE A 38 6.74 15.08 2.87
N GLU A 39 6.05 16.01 2.24
CA GLU A 39 4.58 16.04 2.20
C GLU A 39 4.01 14.76 1.60
N PHE A 40 4.60 14.28 0.50
CA PHE A 40 4.20 13.02 -0.12
C PHE A 40 4.46 11.82 0.81
N ALA A 41 5.64 11.75 1.44
CA ALA A 41 5.95 10.67 2.39
C ALA A 41 4.98 10.63 3.59
N ASN A 42 4.61 11.81 4.11
CA ASN A 42 3.63 11.95 5.18
C ASN A 42 2.23 11.53 4.71
N MET A 43 1.80 11.96 3.52
CA MET A 43 0.52 11.56 2.92
C MET A 43 0.40 10.03 2.81
N ILE A 44 1.43 9.35 2.27
CA ILE A 44 1.46 7.88 2.19
C ILE A 44 1.26 7.24 3.57
N THR A 45 1.91 7.79 4.59
CA THR A 45 1.82 7.30 5.96
C THR A 45 0.42 7.48 6.55
N GLU A 46 -0.19 8.66 6.35
CA GLU A 46 -1.54 8.94 6.84
C GLU A 46 -2.62 8.15 6.11
N GLU A 47 -2.47 7.91 4.81
CA GLU A 47 -3.37 7.04 4.04
C GLU A 47 -3.27 5.58 4.50
N LEU A 48 -2.05 5.08 4.78
CA LEU A 48 -1.85 3.75 5.34
C LEU A 48 -2.53 3.61 6.71
N LYS A 49 -2.32 4.58 7.62
CA LYS A 49 -2.99 4.61 8.93
C LYS A 49 -4.50 4.69 8.80
N SER A 50 -5.01 5.47 7.85
CA SER A 50 -6.45 5.60 7.59
C SER A 50 -7.03 4.27 7.11
N ALA A 51 -6.38 3.59 6.17
CA ALA A 51 -6.79 2.26 5.72
C ALA A 51 -6.80 1.26 6.88
N MET A 52 -5.74 1.25 7.70
CA MET A 52 -5.63 0.43 8.90
C MET A 52 -6.78 0.68 9.89
N PHE A 53 -7.09 1.94 10.17
CA PHE A 53 -8.20 2.32 11.04
C PHE A 53 -9.54 1.80 10.51
N LEU A 54 -9.81 1.98 9.22
CA LEU A 54 -11.08 1.57 8.59
C LEU A 54 -11.28 0.05 8.58
N VAL A 55 -10.20 -0.75 8.57
CA VAL A 55 -10.28 -2.22 8.63
C VAL A 55 -10.06 -2.79 10.04
N GLY A 56 -9.92 -1.93 11.06
CA GLY A 56 -9.72 -2.35 12.44
C GLY A 56 -8.33 -2.95 12.73
N ALA A 57 -7.32 -2.63 11.92
CA ALA A 57 -5.94 -3.06 12.14
C ALA A 57 -5.16 -2.03 12.97
N LYS A 58 -4.76 -2.38 14.20
CA LYS A 58 -3.99 -1.47 15.08
C LYS A 58 -2.49 -1.41 14.75
N ASN A 59 -1.97 -2.33 13.95
CA ASN A 59 -0.57 -2.39 13.52
C ASN A 59 -0.42 -3.15 12.20
N ILE A 60 0.79 -3.15 11.64
CA ILE A 60 1.13 -3.81 10.36
C ILE A 60 0.88 -5.32 10.38
N LYS A 61 1.11 -5.99 11.52
CA LYS A 61 0.86 -7.43 11.68
C LYS A 61 -0.63 -7.74 11.59
N ASP A 62 -1.47 -6.92 12.24
CA ASP A 62 -2.92 -7.06 12.17
C ASP A 62 -3.45 -6.73 10.76
N LEU A 63 -2.84 -5.75 10.07
CA LEU A 63 -3.15 -5.45 8.67
C LEU A 63 -2.83 -6.64 7.75
N LYS A 64 -1.68 -7.30 7.95
CA LYS A 64 -1.27 -8.50 7.21
C LYS A 64 -2.25 -9.67 7.38
N SER A 65 -2.97 -9.73 8.50
CA SER A 65 -4.01 -10.73 8.77
C SER A 65 -5.44 -10.28 8.44
N SER A 66 -5.59 -9.09 7.83
CA SER A 66 -6.92 -8.54 7.48
C SER A 66 -7.57 -9.35 6.35
N ARG A 67 -8.89 -9.50 6.41
CA ARG A 67 -9.64 -10.16 5.33
C ARG A 67 -9.64 -9.29 4.07
N TYR A 68 -9.45 -9.94 2.92
CA TYR A 68 -9.56 -9.31 1.60
C TYR A 68 -10.29 -10.24 0.64
N ILE A 69 -10.83 -9.68 -0.44
CA ILE A 69 -11.44 -10.40 -1.55
C ILE A 69 -10.68 -10.01 -2.82
N LEU A 70 -10.23 -11.01 -3.58
CA LEU A 70 -9.71 -10.80 -4.93
C LEU A 70 -10.88 -10.88 -5.92
N THR A 71 -10.86 -10.04 -6.95
CA THR A 71 -11.86 -10.01 -8.01
C THR A 71 -11.22 -9.84 -9.38
N GLY A 72 -11.98 -10.16 -10.45
CA GLY A 72 -11.56 -10.03 -11.83
C GLY A 72 -10.31 -10.83 -12.18
N TYR A 73 -9.50 -10.30 -13.10
CA TYR A 73 -8.30 -10.98 -13.61
C TYR A 73 -7.33 -11.49 -12.52
N LEU A 74 -7.21 -10.75 -11.40
CA LEU A 74 -6.36 -11.17 -10.29
C LEU A 74 -6.92 -12.39 -9.54
N ALA A 75 -8.25 -12.48 -9.39
CA ALA A 75 -8.88 -13.66 -8.82
C ALA A 75 -8.73 -14.87 -9.75
N ASP A 76 -8.98 -14.68 -11.04
CA ASP A 76 -8.90 -15.74 -12.05
C ASP A 76 -7.48 -16.33 -12.10
N GLY A 77 -6.46 -15.47 -12.17
CA GLY A 77 -5.06 -15.89 -12.18
C GLY A 77 -4.61 -16.57 -10.88
N ALA A 78 -5.08 -16.11 -9.71
CA ALA A 78 -4.76 -16.75 -8.43
C ALA A 78 -5.42 -18.12 -8.26
N SER A 79 -6.57 -18.34 -8.91
CA SER A 79 -7.32 -19.60 -8.89
C SER A 79 -6.71 -20.65 -9.81
N SER A 80 -6.15 -20.22 -10.95
CA SER A 80 -5.57 -21.10 -11.97
C SER A 80 -4.25 -21.77 -11.56
N ASN A 81 -3.62 -21.33 -10.46
CA ASN A 81 -2.41 -21.92 -9.89
C ASN A 81 -2.70 -22.86 -8.70
N ARG A 82 -3.96 -23.26 -8.51
CA ARG A 82 -4.38 -24.28 -7.53
C ARG A 82 -4.77 -25.57 -8.22
#